data_AF-A0A4P2PY53-F1
#
_entry.id   AF-A0A4P2PY53-F1
#
_cell.length_a   1.000
_cell.length_b   1.000
_cell.length_c   1.000
_cell.angle_alpha   90.00
_cell.angle_beta   90.00
_cell.angle_gamma   90.00
#
_symmetry.space_group_name_H-M   'P 1'
#
loop_
_entity.id
_entity.type
_entity.pdbx_description
1 polymer ?
#
loop_
_entity_poly.entity_id
_entity_poly.type
_entity_poly.pdbx_seq_one_letter_code
_entity_poly.pdbx_strand_id
1 'polypeptide(L)'
;MSRLEEKIFREYMTFFEKAERERRWNVFQDIPWDRVNPGASEELALCAETFCSVEMYLPDYVANGINLVRSYFGQAWFQANWAYEESKHSLTLMQYLLRSGKRTEEQLSDLQHRILGKQWNLPFHTPRQMTFYGCVQEMATFVIYVKHRERAGAENDECLRTIYDFIARDEIAHCRFYQSVIKVLLEEDRAGTLADMAHVFANFEMPGVGLVPDYDARILKMREAGIDRGVFIQKVYMPILKYLGVSRHEMLTAQRAALDLRREGERRRDTSIEGLAPASNLGDAAPHALSA
;
A
#
# COMPACT_ATOMS: atom_id res chain seq x y z
N MET A 1 19.51 -0.53 -22.04
CA MET A 1 18.56 -1.05 -21.04
C MET A 1 18.92 -2.50 -20.76
N SER A 2 18.82 -2.95 -19.52
CA SER A 2 19.00 -4.36 -19.17
C SER A 2 17.82 -5.21 -19.69
N ARG A 3 18.02 -6.52 -19.81
CA ARG A 3 16.95 -7.46 -20.20
C ARG A 3 15.75 -7.40 -19.24
N LEU A 4 16.00 -7.13 -17.96
CA LEU A 4 14.98 -6.91 -16.93
C LEU A 4 14.14 -5.66 -17.23
N GLU A 5 14.80 -4.53 -17.51
CA GLU A 5 14.13 -3.25 -17.82
C GLU A 5 13.25 -3.36 -19.08
N GLU A 6 13.71 -4.07 -20.12
CA GLU A 6 12.94 -4.30 -21.34
C GLU A 6 11.67 -5.12 -21.10
N LYS A 7 11.76 -6.19 -20.27
CA LYS A 7 10.60 -6.99 -19.88
C LYS A 7 9.58 -6.13 -19.12
N ILE A 8 10.02 -5.38 -18.11
CA ILE A 8 9.15 -4.51 -17.31
C ILE A 8 8.50 -3.43 -18.18
N PHE A 9 9.23 -2.84 -19.11
CA PHE A 9 8.66 -1.85 -20.02
C PHE A 9 7.56 -2.44 -20.93
N ARG A 10 7.73 -3.68 -21.40
CA ARG A 10 6.69 -4.38 -22.16
C ARG A 10 5.43 -4.64 -21.35
N GLU A 11 5.57 -5.02 -20.09
CA GLU A 11 4.42 -5.17 -19.17
C GLU A 11 3.70 -3.83 -18.98
N TYR A 12 4.44 -2.72 -18.87
CA TYR A 12 3.83 -1.39 -18.80
C TYR A 12 3.07 -1.04 -20.08
N MET A 13 3.66 -1.26 -21.26
CA MET A 13 2.96 -0.97 -22.52
C MET A 13 1.68 -1.79 -22.69
N THR A 14 1.68 -3.05 -22.24
CA THR A 14 0.49 -3.91 -22.23
C THR A 14 -0.59 -3.36 -21.29
N PHE A 15 -0.18 -2.95 -20.08
CA PHE A 15 -1.09 -2.32 -19.12
C PHE A 15 -1.66 -1.00 -19.66
N PHE A 16 -0.82 -0.15 -20.25
CA PHE A 16 -1.17 1.17 -20.74
C PHE A 16 -2.12 1.09 -21.94
N GLU A 17 -1.83 0.23 -22.93
CA GLU A 17 -2.74 0.03 -24.08
C GLU A 17 -4.13 -0.42 -23.61
N LYS A 18 -4.18 -1.38 -22.67
CA LYS A 18 -5.46 -1.84 -22.13
C LYS A 18 -6.20 -0.74 -21.36
N ALA A 19 -5.48 0.10 -20.62
CA ALA A 19 -6.05 1.24 -19.93
C ALA A 19 -6.78 2.17 -20.91
N GLU A 20 -6.08 2.62 -21.96
CA GLU A 20 -6.58 3.53 -22.98
C GLU A 20 -7.79 2.98 -23.75
N ARG A 21 -7.81 1.67 -24.03
CA ARG A 21 -8.87 1.06 -24.83
C ARG A 21 -10.14 0.76 -24.04
N GLU A 22 -10.02 0.38 -22.76
CA GLU A 22 -11.10 -0.32 -22.06
C GLU A 22 -11.44 0.23 -20.67
N ARG A 23 -10.54 0.99 -20.03
CA ARG A 23 -10.68 1.33 -18.59
C ARG A 23 -10.75 2.82 -18.30
N ARG A 24 -10.37 3.71 -19.23
CA ARG A 24 -10.45 5.15 -18.98
C ARG A 24 -11.89 5.57 -18.67
N TRP A 25 -12.03 6.25 -17.54
CA TRP A 25 -13.28 6.83 -17.08
C TRP A 25 -13.05 8.27 -16.61
N ASN A 26 -14.09 9.08 -16.76
CA ASN A 26 -14.13 10.51 -16.49
C ASN A 26 -15.04 10.80 -15.29
N VAL A 27 -14.49 11.47 -14.28
CA VAL A 27 -15.19 11.82 -13.03
C VAL A 27 -16.49 12.59 -13.25
N PHE A 28 -16.55 13.42 -14.29
CA PHE A 28 -17.68 14.32 -14.55
C PHE A 28 -18.73 13.72 -15.47
N GLN A 29 -18.38 12.71 -16.29
CA GLN A 29 -19.26 12.15 -17.32
C GLN A 29 -19.74 10.74 -16.99
N ASP A 30 -18.89 9.89 -16.40
CA ASP A 30 -19.19 8.47 -16.22
C ASP A 30 -19.79 8.15 -14.84
N ILE A 31 -19.73 9.09 -13.89
CA ILE A 31 -20.34 8.94 -12.58
C ILE A 31 -21.78 9.49 -12.63
N PRO A 32 -22.80 8.69 -12.24
CA PRO A 32 -24.20 9.11 -12.30
C PRO A 32 -24.54 9.99 -11.08
N TRP A 33 -24.04 11.23 -11.09
CA TRP A 33 -24.19 12.18 -9.98
C TRP A 33 -25.65 12.51 -9.64
N ASP A 34 -26.58 12.38 -10.60
CA ASP A 34 -28.02 12.53 -10.42
C ASP A 34 -28.66 11.37 -9.63
N ARG A 35 -27.93 10.26 -9.44
CA ARG A 35 -28.36 9.06 -8.73
C ARG A 35 -27.72 8.89 -7.36
N VAL A 36 -27.21 9.98 -6.78
CA VAL A 36 -26.73 10.00 -5.40
C VAL A 36 -27.89 9.76 -4.43
N ASN A 37 -27.66 9.06 -3.32
CA ASN A 37 -28.68 8.86 -2.28
C ASN A 37 -28.41 9.75 -1.05
N PRO A 38 -29.13 10.87 -0.87
CA PRO A 38 -29.00 11.70 0.33
C PRO A 38 -29.42 10.98 1.63
N GLY A 39 -30.23 9.94 1.50
CA GLY A 39 -30.70 9.08 2.58
C GLY A 39 -29.72 7.97 2.99
N ALA A 40 -28.52 7.88 2.38
CA ALA A 40 -27.49 6.92 2.76
C ALA A 40 -27.20 6.94 4.27
N SER A 41 -26.80 5.82 4.85
CA SER A 41 -26.45 5.76 6.27
C SER A 41 -25.19 6.59 6.56
N GLU A 42 -25.08 7.11 7.79
CA GLU A 42 -23.84 7.75 8.25
C GLU A 42 -22.67 6.75 8.25
N GLU A 43 -22.95 5.46 8.42
CA GLU A 43 -21.92 4.43 8.34
C GLU A 43 -21.35 4.26 6.93
N LEU A 44 -22.20 4.29 5.90
CA LEU A 44 -21.77 4.26 4.50
C LEU A 44 -20.96 5.52 4.13
N ALA A 45 -21.40 6.69 4.61
CA ALA A 45 -20.66 7.95 4.46
C ALA A 45 -19.31 7.92 5.16
N LEU A 46 -19.24 7.41 6.39
CA LEU A 46 -18.00 7.27 7.15
C LEU A 46 -17.01 6.31 6.46
N CYS A 47 -17.50 5.24 5.83
CA CYS A 47 -16.67 4.36 5.01
C CYS A 47 -16.06 5.11 3.82
N ALA A 48 -16.88 5.84 3.05
CA ALA A 48 -16.42 6.63 1.91
C ALA A 48 -15.39 7.68 2.33
N GLU A 49 -15.63 8.40 3.44
CA GLU A 49 -14.69 9.37 3.99
C GLU A 49 -13.37 8.73 4.45
N THR A 50 -13.43 7.54 5.02
CA THR A 50 -12.23 6.85 5.51
C THR A 50 -11.32 6.43 4.36
N PHE A 51 -11.88 5.88 3.29
CA PHE A 51 -11.07 5.55 2.10
C PHE A 51 -10.62 6.79 1.36
N CYS A 52 -11.48 7.80 1.23
CA CYS A 52 -11.08 9.10 0.72
C CYS A 52 -9.84 9.64 1.46
N SER A 53 -9.80 9.50 2.79
CA SER A 53 -8.67 9.92 3.61
C SER A 53 -7.38 9.15 3.31
N VAL A 54 -7.47 7.86 3.00
CA VAL A 54 -6.32 7.05 2.58
C VAL A 54 -5.84 7.49 1.21
N GLU A 55 -6.75 7.63 0.23
CA GLU A 55 -6.41 8.04 -1.14
C GLU A 55 -5.83 9.46 -1.22
N MET A 56 -6.14 10.32 -0.26
CA MET A 56 -5.61 11.69 -0.22
C MET A 56 -4.11 11.78 0.10
N TYR A 57 -3.49 10.70 0.58
CA TYR A 57 -2.02 10.61 0.69
C TYR A 57 -1.33 10.36 -0.66
N LEU A 58 -2.08 10.38 -1.77
CA LEU A 58 -1.54 10.26 -3.14
C LEU A 58 -0.26 11.07 -3.39
N PRO A 59 -0.13 12.37 -2.99
CA PRO A 59 1.10 13.11 -3.22
C PRO A 59 2.34 12.42 -2.61
N ASP A 60 2.21 11.85 -1.41
CA ASP A 60 3.28 11.12 -0.74
C ASP A 60 3.55 9.78 -1.43
N TYR A 61 2.51 9.05 -1.82
CA TYR A 61 2.64 7.79 -2.56
C TYR A 61 3.38 8.00 -3.88
N VAL A 62 3.00 9.03 -4.64
CA VAL A 62 3.61 9.39 -5.93
C VAL A 62 5.06 9.83 -5.73
N ALA A 63 5.30 10.80 -4.85
CA ALA A 63 6.63 11.35 -4.65
C ALA A 63 7.62 10.28 -4.20
N ASN A 64 7.23 9.45 -3.23
CA ASN A 64 8.09 8.38 -2.73
C ASN A 64 8.24 7.25 -3.75
N GLY A 65 7.14 6.81 -4.37
CA GLY A 65 7.12 5.70 -5.31
C GLY A 65 7.91 5.98 -6.59
N ILE A 66 7.65 7.12 -7.25
CA ILE A 66 8.31 7.45 -8.52
C ILE A 66 9.81 7.67 -8.36
N ASN A 67 10.24 8.27 -7.24
CA ASN A 67 11.65 8.48 -6.96
C ASN A 67 12.37 7.16 -6.66
N LEU A 68 11.71 6.23 -5.95
CA LEU A 68 12.27 4.92 -5.66
C LEU A 68 12.52 4.09 -6.93
N VAL A 69 11.63 4.17 -7.92
CA VAL A 69 11.73 3.39 -9.17
C VAL A 69 12.25 4.19 -10.36
N ARG A 70 12.75 5.41 -10.16
CA ARG A 70 13.16 6.35 -11.22
C ARG A 70 14.12 5.75 -12.24
N SER A 71 15.02 4.85 -11.80
CA SER A 71 15.98 4.18 -12.68
C SER A 71 15.34 3.12 -13.59
N TYR A 72 14.11 2.71 -13.33
CA TYR A 72 13.38 1.66 -14.06
C TYR A 72 12.26 2.29 -14.89
N PHE A 73 12.57 2.63 -16.15
CA PHE A 73 11.66 3.37 -17.04
C PHE A 73 10.21 2.84 -17.04
N GLY A 74 10.01 1.53 -17.24
CA GLY A 74 8.66 0.95 -17.25
C GLY A 74 7.89 1.13 -15.94
N GLN A 75 8.54 0.99 -14.79
CA GLN A 75 7.91 1.22 -13.47
C GLN A 75 7.68 2.71 -13.22
N ALA A 76 8.63 3.59 -13.58
CA ALA A 76 8.47 5.03 -13.39
C ALA A 76 7.32 5.59 -14.25
N TRP A 77 7.16 5.12 -15.49
CA TRP A 77 6.03 5.50 -16.34
C TRP A 77 4.72 4.88 -15.88
N PHE A 78 4.73 3.65 -15.34
CA PHE A 78 3.59 3.11 -14.64
C PHE A 78 3.18 3.99 -13.46
N GLN A 79 4.12 4.41 -12.62
CA GLN A 79 3.84 5.27 -11.46
C GLN A 79 3.20 6.61 -11.87
N ALA A 80 3.66 7.22 -12.97
CA ALA A 80 3.04 8.44 -13.49
C ALA A 80 1.60 8.21 -13.97
N ASN A 81 1.34 7.09 -14.65
CA ASN A 81 -0.01 6.71 -15.06
C ASN A 81 -0.91 6.37 -13.87
N TRP A 82 -0.41 5.54 -12.96
CA TRP A 82 -1.05 5.14 -11.72
C TRP A 82 -1.48 6.38 -10.94
N ALA A 83 -0.59 7.36 -10.77
CA ALA A 83 -0.88 8.63 -10.11
C ALA A 83 -2.10 9.35 -10.70
N TYR A 84 -2.23 9.37 -12.03
CA TYR A 84 -3.40 9.96 -12.68
C TYR A 84 -4.67 9.16 -12.39
N GLU A 85 -4.62 7.83 -12.47
CA GLU A 85 -5.77 6.97 -12.17
C GLU A 85 -6.23 7.14 -10.71
N GLU A 86 -5.31 7.05 -9.76
CA GLU A 86 -5.53 7.24 -8.32
C GLU A 86 -6.06 8.63 -7.95
N SER A 87 -5.62 9.67 -8.67
CA SER A 87 -6.11 11.03 -8.41
C SER A 87 -7.64 11.10 -8.50
N LYS A 88 -8.25 10.28 -9.35
CA LYS A 88 -9.70 10.25 -9.51
C LYS A 88 -10.39 9.61 -8.31
N HIS A 89 -9.74 8.73 -7.55
CA HIS A 89 -10.38 7.98 -6.47
C HIS A 89 -10.77 8.92 -5.32
N SER A 90 -9.80 9.63 -4.75
CA SER A 90 -10.05 10.63 -3.71
C SER A 90 -10.99 11.74 -4.19
N LEU A 91 -10.77 12.29 -5.40
CA LEU A 91 -11.61 13.35 -5.97
C LEU A 91 -13.08 12.92 -6.07
N THR A 92 -13.34 11.70 -6.53
CA THR A 92 -14.71 11.21 -6.73
C THR A 92 -15.39 10.92 -5.39
N LEU A 93 -14.68 10.35 -4.41
CA LEU A 93 -15.20 10.14 -3.06
C LEU A 93 -15.51 11.45 -2.34
N MET A 94 -14.65 12.47 -2.47
CA MET A 94 -14.92 13.81 -1.94
C MET A 94 -16.19 14.42 -2.57
N GLN A 95 -16.31 14.36 -3.90
CA GLN A 95 -17.49 14.86 -4.60
C GLN A 95 -18.76 14.14 -4.17
N TYR A 96 -18.71 12.83 -3.95
CA TYR A 96 -19.82 12.07 -3.40
C TYR A 96 -20.23 12.55 -2.00
N LEU A 97 -19.28 12.77 -1.09
CA LEU A 97 -19.56 13.22 0.28
C LEU A 97 -20.28 14.58 0.32
N LEU A 98 -19.89 15.50 -0.58
CA LEU A 98 -20.56 16.79 -0.74
C LEU A 98 -21.94 16.64 -1.37
N ARG A 99 -22.04 15.93 -2.51
CA ARG A 99 -23.28 15.81 -3.30
C ARG A 99 -24.36 15.01 -2.60
N SER A 100 -23.99 14.05 -1.76
CA SER A 100 -24.93 13.31 -0.90
C SER A 100 -25.38 14.12 0.32
N GLY A 101 -24.77 15.29 0.57
CA GLY A 101 -25.05 16.12 1.75
C GLY A 101 -24.54 15.52 3.05
N LYS A 102 -23.72 14.47 3.00
CA LYS A 102 -23.16 13.80 4.19
C LYS A 102 -22.03 14.57 4.83
N ARG A 103 -21.32 15.39 4.05
CA ARG A 103 -20.34 16.35 4.56
C ARG A 103 -20.55 17.72 3.96
N THR A 104 -20.26 18.75 4.76
CA THR A 104 -20.18 20.12 4.29
C THR A 104 -18.80 20.41 3.69
N GLU A 105 -18.68 21.52 2.96
CA GLU A 105 -17.39 22.00 2.45
C GLU A 105 -16.40 22.27 3.58
N GLU A 106 -16.86 22.83 4.70
CA GLU A 106 -16.04 23.08 5.89
C GLU A 106 -15.49 21.78 6.47
N GLN A 107 -16.34 20.75 6.63
CA GLN A 107 -15.92 19.44 7.14
C GLN A 107 -14.87 18.76 6.24
N LEU A 108 -15.02 18.86 4.91
CA LEU A 108 -14.02 18.32 3.99
C LEU A 108 -12.72 19.13 3.98
N SER A 109 -12.80 20.46 4.09
CA SER A 109 -11.63 21.32 4.25
C SER A 109 -10.86 20.97 5.52
N ASP A 110 -11.55 20.79 6.65
CA ASP A 110 -10.92 20.39 7.91
C ASP A 110 -10.28 18.99 7.81
N LEU A 111 -10.95 18.05 7.12
CA LEU A 111 -10.38 16.74 6.85
C LEU A 111 -9.09 16.85 6.02
N GLN A 112 -9.10 17.64 4.94
CA GLN A 112 -7.92 17.91 4.10
C GLN A 112 -6.76 18.46 4.93
N HIS A 113 -7.00 19.48 5.74
CA HIS A 113 -5.97 20.06 6.60
C HIS A 113 -5.36 19.04 7.56
N ARG A 114 -6.18 18.17 8.17
CA ARG A 114 -5.68 17.12 9.08
C ARG A 114 -4.85 16.06 8.35
N ILE A 115 -5.26 15.67 7.14
CA ILE A 115 -4.55 14.67 6.33
C ILE A 115 -3.21 15.22 5.86
N LEU A 116 -3.23 16.40 5.23
CA LEU A 116 -2.04 17.08 4.69
C LEU A 116 -1.10 17.61 5.78
N GLY A 117 -1.57 17.68 7.03
CA GLY A 117 -0.73 17.98 8.21
C GLY A 117 0.16 16.81 8.64
N LYS A 118 0.03 15.63 8.04
CA LYS A 118 0.88 14.45 8.26
C LYS A 118 1.47 14.00 6.93
N GLN A 119 2.52 13.19 7.02
CA GLN A 119 3.20 12.61 5.86
C GLN A 119 3.22 11.09 5.95
N TRP A 120 2.87 10.43 4.86
CA TRP A 120 3.12 9.00 4.70
C TRP A 120 4.56 8.74 4.25
N ASN A 121 5.19 7.75 4.87
CA ASN A 121 6.57 7.36 4.57
C ASN A 121 6.62 5.92 4.07
N LEU A 122 7.60 5.62 3.23
CA LEU A 122 7.82 4.27 2.70
C LEU A 122 8.02 3.26 3.85
N PRO A 123 7.19 2.19 3.94
CA PRO A 123 7.41 1.11 4.91
C PRO A 123 8.57 0.20 4.51
N PHE A 124 8.98 0.23 3.25
CA PHE A 124 10.12 -0.53 2.72
C PHE A 124 10.95 0.34 1.78
N HIS A 125 12.27 0.15 1.79
CA HIS A 125 13.20 1.09 1.12
C HIS A 125 13.78 0.56 -0.19
N THR A 126 13.43 -0.66 -0.61
CA THR A 126 13.90 -1.21 -1.87
C THR A 126 12.78 -1.23 -2.92
N PRO A 127 13.10 -1.03 -4.22
CA PRO A 127 12.12 -1.13 -5.30
C PRO A 127 11.37 -2.47 -5.32
N ARG A 128 12.06 -3.59 -5.04
CA ARG A 128 11.46 -4.93 -5.03
C ARG A 128 10.46 -5.10 -3.89
N GLN A 129 10.82 -4.69 -2.68
CA GLN A 129 9.90 -4.75 -1.54
C GLN A 129 8.69 -3.83 -1.73
N MET A 130 8.89 -2.61 -2.23
CA MET A 130 7.78 -1.68 -2.49
C MET A 130 6.88 -2.12 -3.64
N THR A 131 7.42 -2.74 -4.69
CA THR A 131 6.62 -3.38 -5.75
C THR A 131 5.71 -4.45 -5.15
N PHE A 132 6.23 -5.23 -4.21
CA PHE A 132 5.43 -6.24 -3.52
C PHE A 132 4.44 -5.65 -2.52
N TYR A 133 4.82 -4.61 -1.77
CA TYR A 133 3.91 -3.86 -0.91
C TYR A 133 2.71 -3.31 -1.69
N GLY A 134 2.95 -2.64 -2.82
CA GLY A 134 1.91 -2.17 -3.73
C GLY A 134 1.01 -3.31 -4.19
N CYS A 135 1.58 -4.44 -4.64
CA CYS A 135 0.77 -5.62 -5.02
C CYS A 135 -0.20 -6.08 -3.92
N VAL A 136 0.23 -6.09 -2.65
CA VAL A 136 -0.60 -6.53 -1.53
C VAL A 136 -1.65 -5.49 -1.18
N GLN A 137 -1.27 -4.20 -1.15
CA GLN A 137 -2.19 -3.11 -0.85
C GLN A 137 -3.29 -3.01 -1.91
N GLU A 138 -2.95 -2.99 -3.20
CA GLU A 138 -3.88 -2.92 -4.34
C GLU A 138 -4.88 -4.09 -4.39
N MET A 139 -4.43 -5.29 -4.01
CA MET A 139 -5.33 -6.43 -3.90
C MET A 139 -6.26 -6.30 -2.68
N ALA A 140 -5.77 -5.72 -1.58
CA ALA A 140 -6.59 -5.49 -0.40
C ALA A 140 -7.65 -4.41 -0.65
N THR A 141 -7.29 -3.29 -1.26
CA THR A 141 -8.20 -2.20 -1.67
C THR A 141 -9.20 -2.69 -2.72
N PHE A 142 -8.79 -3.46 -3.72
CA PHE A 142 -9.75 -4.12 -4.63
C PHE A 142 -10.85 -4.90 -3.88
N VAL A 143 -10.45 -5.77 -2.94
CA VAL A 143 -11.41 -6.59 -2.17
C VAL A 143 -12.30 -5.71 -1.28
N ILE A 144 -11.74 -4.65 -0.70
CA ILE A 144 -12.47 -3.65 0.10
C ILE A 144 -13.51 -2.95 -0.77
N TYR A 145 -13.12 -2.38 -1.92
CA TYR A 145 -14.02 -1.62 -2.78
C TYR A 145 -15.13 -2.48 -3.37
N VAL A 146 -14.87 -3.76 -3.67
CA VAL A 146 -15.93 -4.71 -4.06
C VAL A 146 -16.96 -4.88 -2.95
N LYS A 147 -16.55 -5.01 -1.68
CA LYS A 147 -17.49 -5.10 -0.55
C LYS A 147 -18.28 -3.80 -0.35
N HIS A 148 -17.61 -2.66 -0.44
CA HIS A 148 -18.28 -1.37 -0.29
C HIS A 148 -19.23 -1.05 -1.43
N ARG A 149 -18.94 -1.51 -2.65
CA ARG A 149 -19.86 -1.51 -3.78
C ARG A 149 -21.14 -2.31 -3.47
N GLU A 150 -21.01 -3.52 -2.93
CA GLU A 150 -22.18 -4.33 -2.55
C GLU A 150 -23.02 -3.63 -1.48
N ARG A 151 -22.37 -3.02 -0.49
CA ARG A 151 -23.04 -2.26 0.57
C ARG A 151 -23.77 -1.02 0.03
N ALA A 152 -23.13 -0.23 -0.82
CA ALA A 152 -23.79 0.92 -1.46
C ALA A 152 -25.01 0.47 -2.27
N GLY A 153 -24.92 -0.68 -2.96
CA GLY A 153 -26.06 -1.30 -3.64
C GLY A 153 -27.20 -1.70 -2.69
N ALA A 154 -26.89 -2.24 -1.51
CA ALA A 154 -27.89 -2.61 -0.50
C ALA A 154 -28.63 -1.38 0.08
N GLU A 155 -28.00 -0.21 0.08
CA GLU A 155 -28.61 1.07 0.46
C GLU A 155 -29.21 1.85 -0.73
N ASN A 156 -29.31 1.22 -1.91
CA ASN A 156 -29.80 1.82 -3.15
C ASN A 156 -29.07 3.12 -3.57
N ASP A 157 -27.78 3.25 -3.22
CA ASP A 157 -26.94 4.35 -3.69
C ASP A 157 -26.20 3.95 -4.98
N GLU A 158 -26.85 4.20 -6.12
CA GLU A 158 -26.32 3.85 -7.44
C GLU A 158 -25.07 4.66 -7.79
N CYS A 159 -24.99 5.93 -7.36
CA CYS A 159 -23.81 6.77 -7.54
C CYS A 159 -22.60 6.17 -6.83
N LEU A 160 -22.68 5.96 -5.51
CA LEU A 160 -21.56 5.42 -4.74
C LEU A 160 -21.18 4.00 -5.16
N ARG A 161 -22.17 3.16 -5.49
CA ARG A 161 -21.91 1.83 -6.06
C ARG A 161 -21.07 1.92 -7.33
N THR A 162 -21.39 2.86 -8.22
CA THR A 162 -20.68 3.06 -9.49
C THR A 162 -19.27 3.60 -9.27
N ILE A 163 -19.09 4.53 -8.33
CA ILE A 163 -17.77 5.03 -7.92
C ILE A 163 -16.89 3.86 -7.47
N TYR A 164 -17.37 3.03 -6.56
CA TYR A 164 -16.61 1.87 -6.08
C TYR A 164 -16.35 0.81 -7.16
N ASP A 165 -17.22 0.67 -8.16
CA ASP A 165 -16.99 -0.22 -9.30
C ASP A 165 -15.82 0.28 -10.18
N PHE A 166 -15.76 1.58 -10.46
CA PHE A 166 -14.64 2.18 -11.20
C PHE A 166 -13.32 2.06 -10.44
N ILE A 167 -13.32 2.42 -9.16
CA ILE A 167 -12.13 2.31 -8.32
C ILE A 167 -11.65 0.85 -8.26
N ALA A 168 -12.52 -0.11 -7.94
CA ALA A 168 -12.14 -1.52 -7.88
C ALA A 168 -11.56 -2.06 -9.20
N ARG A 169 -12.02 -1.57 -10.37
CA ARG A 169 -11.47 -1.93 -11.67
C ARG A 169 -10.05 -1.40 -11.89
N ASP A 170 -9.74 -0.22 -11.36
CA ASP A 170 -8.40 0.36 -11.40
C ASP A 170 -7.45 -0.43 -10.49
N GLU A 171 -7.85 -0.65 -9.24
CA GLU A 171 -7.09 -1.37 -8.20
C GLU A 171 -6.66 -2.77 -8.66
N ILE A 172 -7.58 -3.54 -9.24
CA ILE A 172 -7.23 -4.88 -9.74
C ILE A 172 -6.28 -4.80 -10.95
N ALA A 173 -6.39 -3.77 -11.80
CA ALA A 173 -5.50 -3.58 -12.94
C ALA A 173 -4.09 -3.18 -12.46
N HIS A 174 -3.98 -2.31 -11.48
CA HIS A 174 -2.72 -1.93 -10.83
C HIS A 174 -2.07 -3.13 -10.15
N CYS A 175 -2.84 -3.90 -9.38
CA CYS A 175 -2.37 -5.15 -8.79
C CYS A 175 -1.81 -6.10 -9.86
N ARG A 176 -2.48 -6.25 -11.01
CA ARG A 176 -1.97 -7.10 -12.11
C ARG A 176 -0.64 -6.60 -12.66
N PHE A 177 -0.45 -5.29 -12.79
CA PHE A 177 0.83 -4.75 -13.20
C PHE A 177 1.94 -5.10 -12.20
N TYR A 178 1.72 -4.84 -10.90
CA TYR A 178 2.69 -5.21 -9.87
C TYR A 178 3.01 -6.71 -9.90
N GLN A 179 1.99 -7.57 -10.05
CA GLN A 179 2.18 -9.01 -10.17
C GLN A 179 3.00 -9.42 -11.41
N SER A 180 2.78 -8.77 -12.55
CA SER A 180 3.59 -8.97 -13.76
C SER A 180 5.06 -8.62 -13.50
N VAL A 181 5.34 -7.49 -12.83
CA VAL A 181 6.71 -7.12 -12.45
C VAL A 181 7.31 -8.16 -11.49
N ILE A 182 6.56 -8.61 -10.48
CA ILE A 182 7.03 -9.62 -9.52
C ILE A 182 7.34 -10.96 -10.21
N LYS A 183 6.58 -11.36 -11.23
CA LYS A 183 6.91 -12.56 -12.03
C LYS A 183 8.27 -12.42 -12.70
N VAL A 184 8.53 -11.27 -13.32
CA VAL A 184 9.84 -11.02 -13.94
C VAL A 184 10.96 -11.05 -12.88
N LEU A 185 10.73 -10.50 -11.69
CA LEU A 185 11.70 -10.55 -10.58
C LEU A 185 11.92 -11.98 -10.05
N LEU A 186 10.87 -12.81 -9.99
CA LEU A 186 10.97 -14.23 -9.62
C LEU A 186 11.71 -15.06 -10.68
N GLU A 187 11.64 -14.70 -11.95
CA GLU A 187 12.42 -15.34 -13.02
C GLU A 187 13.92 -14.98 -12.92
N GLU A 188 14.23 -13.75 -12.52
CA GLU A 188 15.59 -13.23 -12.43
C GLU A 188 16.31 -13.67 -11.14
N ASP A 189 15.65 -13.50 -9.99
CA ASP A 189 16.17 -13.84 -8.67
C ASP A 189 15.03 -14.38 -7.79
N ARG A 190 14.72 -15.68 -7.96
CA ARG A 190 13.64 -16.32 -7.21
C ARG A 190 13.88 -16.28 -5.70
N ALA A 191 15.10 -16.61 -5.25
CA ALA A 191 15.40 -16.73 -3.83
C ALA A 191 15.32 -15.37 -3.11
N GLY A 192 15.94 -14.33 -3.67
CA GLY A 192 15.87 -12.99 -3.09
C GLY A 192 14.47 -12.39 -3.19
N THR A 193 13.75 -12.64 -4.28
CA THR A 193 12.36 -12.18 -4.40
C THR A 193 11.44 -12.85 -3.40
N LEU A 194 11.56 -14.17 -3.18
CA LEU A 194 10.80 -14.88 -2.14
C LEU A 194 11.15 -14.37 -0.73
N ALA A 195 12.42 -14.05 -0.46
CA ALA A 195 12.84 -13.48 0.82
C ALA A 195 12.19 -12.11 1.07
N ASP A 196 12.16 -11.22 0.07
CA ASP A 196 11.50 -9.93 0.18
C ASP A 196 9.98 -10.05 0.29
N MET A 197 9.36 -10.97 -0.44
CA MET A 197 7.93 -11.27 -0.30
C MET A 197 7.60 -11.73 1.13
N ALA A 198 8.42 -12.61 1.71
CA ALA A 198 8.25 -13.08 3.08
C ALA A 198 8.42 -11.94 4.09
N HIS A 199 9.43 -11.09 3.90
CA HIS A 199 9.68 -9.94 4.76
C HIS A 199 8.51 -8.95 4.74
N VAL A 200 8.03 -8.58 3.55
CA VAL A 200 6.92 -7.64 3.41
C VAL A 200 5.64 -8.20 4.01
N PHE A 201 5.26 -9.45 3.73
CA PHE A 201 4.05 -10.02 4.34
C PHE A 201 4.12 -10.10 5.87
N ALA A 202 5.30 -10.34 6.44
CA ALA A 202 5.47 -10.41 7.89
C ALA A 202 5.34 -9.03 8.56
N ASN A 203 5.61 -7.95 7.84
CA ASN A 203 5.63 -6.57 8.34
C ASN A 203 4.63 -5.66 7.60
N PHE A 204 3.62 -6.24 6.96
CA PHE A 204 2.67 -5.49 6.16
C PHE A 204 1.69 -4.73 7.07
N GLU A 205 1.58 -3.43 6.84
CA GLU A 205 0.56 -2.57 7.45
C GLU A 205 -0.17 -1.78 6.35
N MET A 206 -1.47 -1.57 6.54
CA MET A 206 -2.24 -0.69 5.66
C MET A 206 -1.71 0.74 5.78
N PRO A 207 -1.62 1.50 4.67
CA PRO A 207 -0.98 2.80 4.68
C PRO A 207 -1.70 3.84 5.55
N GLY A 208 -2.99 3.64 5.84
CA GLY A 208 -3.76 4.53 6.72
C GLY A 208 -3.47 4.40 8.22
N VAL A 209 -2.75 3.35 8.67
CA VAL A 209 -2.46 3.10 10.09
C VAL A 209 -1.72 4.28 10.70
N GLY A 210 -2.25 4.86 11.79
CA GLY A 210 -1.67 6.01 12.49
C GLY A 210 -1.79 7.37 11.76
N LEU A 211 -2.21 7.36 10.49
CA LEU A 211 -2.31 8.57 9.67
C LEU A 211 -3.74 9.11 9.62
N VAL A 212 -4.69 8.27 9.21
CA VAL A 212 -6.10 8.66 9.10
C VAL A 212 -6.64 9.07 10.48
N PRO A 213 -7.35 10.21 10.60
CA PRO A 213 -7.91 10.65 11.87
C PRO A 213 -8.87 9.61 12.46
N ASP A 214 -8.78 9.36 13.76
CA ASP A 214 -9.66 8.44 14.48
C ASP A 214 -9.63 7.00 13.92
N TYR A 215 -8.48 6.57 13.37
CA TYR A 215 -8.33 5.31 12.64
C TYR A 215 -8.84 4.08 13.39
N ASP A 216 -8.54 3.94 14.68
CA ASP A 216 -8.97 2.78 15.46
C ASP A 216 -10.50 2.72 15.60
N ALA A 217 -11.15 3.87 15.79
CA ALA A 217 -12.61 3.96 15.86
C ALA A 217 -13.27 3.72 14.50
N ARG A 218 -12.66 4.19 13.41
CA ARG A 218 -13.11 3.96 12.04
C ARG A 218 -12.96 2.50 11.63
N ILE A 219 -11.80 1.90 11.91
CA ILE A 219 -11.54 0.48 11.63
C ILE A 219 -12.45 -0.43 12.44
N LEU A 220 -12.77 -0.12 13.70
CA LEU A 220 -13.69 -0.95 14.47
C LEU A 220 -15.07 -1.03 13.79
N LYS A 221 -15.60 0.11 13.34
CA LYS A 221 -16.86 0.16 12.58
C LYS A 221 -16.74 -0.49 11.21
N MET A 222 -15.58 -0.37 10.57
CA MET A 222 -15.33 -1.00 9.26
C MET A 222 -15.04 -2.50 9.35
N ARG A 223 -14.56 -3.03 10.48
CA ARG A 223 -14.27 -4.47 10.65
C ARG A 223 -15.52 -5.33 10.59
N GLU A 224 -16.68 -4.79 10.97
CA GLU A 224 -17.98 -5.46 10.79
C GLU A 224 -18.38 -5.57 9.30
N ALA A 225 -17.81 -4.72 8.43
CA ALA A 225 -18.03 -4.71 6.98
C ALA A 225 -16.77 -5.08 6.14
N GLY A 226 -15.61 -5.31 6.78
CA GLY A 226 -14.28 -5.17 6.16
C GLY A 226 -13.54 -6.49 5.91
N ILE A 227 -12.22 -6.40 5.71
CA ILE A 227 -11.34 -7.56 5.54
C ILE A 227 -10.84 -7.99 6.93
N ASP A 228 -11.41 -9.05 7.48
CA ASP A 228 -10.79 -9.76 8.60
C ASP A 228 -9.56 -10.56 8.15
N ARG A 229 -8.84 -11.15 9.10
CA ARG A 229 -7.64 -11.96 8.81
C ARG A 229 -7.93 -13.15 7.88
N GLY A 230 -9.08 -13.80 8.01
CA GLY A 230 -9.50 -14.90 7.15
C GLY A 230 -9.75 -14.44 5.73
N VAL A 231 -10.49 -13.34 5.55
CA VAL A 231 -10.72 -12.71 4.25
C VAL A 231 -9.39 -12.26 3.63
N PHE A 232 -8.48 -11.65 4.40
CA PHE A 232 -7.16 -11.25 3.90
C PHE A 232 -6.41 -12.46 3.35
N ILE A 233 -6.37 -13.56 4.11
CA ILE A 233 -5.70 -14.77 3.65
C ILE A 233 -6.36 -15.31 2.36
N GLN A 234 -7.68 -15.43 2.34
CA GLN A 234 -8.40 -16.08 1.25
C GLN A 234 -8.51 -15.23 -0.03
N LYS A 235 -8.62 -13.91 0.11
CA LYS A 235 -8.92 -12.97 -0.98
C LYS A 235 -7.71 -12.12 -1.40
N VAL A 236 -6.70 -11.99 -0.53
CA VAL A 236 -5.48 -11.21 -0.84
C VAL A 236 -4.27 -12.14 -0.98
N TYR A 237 -3.85 -12.79 0.11
CA TYR A 237 -2.63 -13.58 0.16
C TYR A 237 -2.65 -14.76 -0.83
N MET A 238 -3.68 -15.62 -0.75
CA MET A 238 -3.76 -16.83 -1.57
C MET A 238 -3.88 -16.52 -3.08
N PRO A 239 -4.69 -15.54 -3.52
CA PRO A 239 -4.75 -15.14 -4.92
C PRO A 239 -3.45 -14.58 -5.47
N ILE A 240 -2.71 -13.78 -4.68
CA ILE A 240 -1.38 -13.28 -5.07
C ILE A 240 -0.43 -14.45 -5.32
N LEU A 241 -0.29 -15.37 -4.34
CA LEU A 241 0.59 -16.53 -4.49
C LEU A 241 0.22 -17.39 -5.69
N LYS A 242 -1.08 -17.65 -5.89
CA LYS A 242 -1.59 -18.42 -7.02
C LYS A 242 -1.21 -17.77 -8.35
N TYR A 243 -1.39 -16.45 -8.48
CA TYR A 243 -1.05 -15.76 -9.73
C TYR A 243 0.46 -15.79 -10.00
N LEU A 244 1.28 -15.62 -8.95
CA LEU A 244 2.74 -15.62 -9.04
C LEU A 244 3.35 -17.02 -9.26
N GLY A 245 2.57 -18.09 -9.16
CA GLY A 245 3.10 -19.46 -9.22
C GLY A 245 4.05 -19.76 -8.07
N VAL A 246 3.78 -19.17 -6.90
CA VAL A 246 4.55 -19.38 -5.67
C VAL A 246 3.74 -20.29 -4.76
N SER A 247 4.32 -21.41 -4.35
CA SER A 247 3.67 -22.33 -3.43
C SER A 247 3.71 -21.81 -1.99
N ARG A 248 2.76 -22.28 -1.17
CA ARG A 248 2.82 -22.05 0.29
C ARG A 248 4.11 -22.60 0.91
N HIS A 249 4.62 -23.71 0.38
CA HIS A 249 5.84 -24.32 0.88
C HIS A 249 7.05 -23.40 0.67
N GLU A 250 7.18 -22.81 -0.52
CA GLU A 250 8.24 -21.83 -0.81
C GLU A 250 8.17 -20.61 0.12
N MET A 251 6.96 -20.08 0.34
CA MET A 251 6.78 -18.97 1.29
C MET A 251 7.15 -19.35 2.72
N LEU A 252 6.76 -20.54 3.19
CA LEU A 252 7.11 -21.01 4.53
C LEU A 252 8.63 -21.20 4.68
N THR A 253 9.30 -21.71 3.65
CA THR A 253 10.76 -21.85 3.63
C THR A 253 11.44 -20.49 3.67
N ALA A 254 10.99 -19.52 2.87
CA ALA A 254 11.54 -18.16 2.89
C ALA A 254 11.31 -17.46 4.24
N GLN A 255 10.14 -17.64 4.86
CA GLN A 255 9.84 -17.12 6.20
C GLN A 255 10.75 -17.73 7.28
N ARG A 256 11.00 -19.04 7.23
CA ARG A 256 11.92 -19.71 8.17
C ARG A 256 13.35 -19.18 8.02
N ALA A 257 13.83 -19.08 6.79
CA ALA A 257 15.17 -18.54 6.52
C ALA A 257 15.33 -17.10 7.06
N ALA A 258 14.30 -16.25 6.91
CA ALA A 258 14.31 -14.90 7.46
C ALA A 258 14.35 -14.88 9.00
N LEU A 259 13.63 -15.79 9.67
CA LEU A 259 13.65 -15.93 11.12
C LEU A 259 15.02 -16.42 11.63
N ASP A 260 15.63 -17.37 10.92
CA ASP A 260 16.94 -17.92 11.30
C ASP A 260 18.04 -16.86 11.17
N LEU A 261 18.02 -16.07 10.08
CA LEU A 261 18.93 -14.92 9.90
C LEU A 261 18.76 -13.88 11.01
N ARG A 262 17.53 -13.58 11.41
CA ARG A 262 17.26 -12.65 12.53
C ARG A 262 17.86 -13.17 13.83
N ARG A 263 17.63 -14.45 14.16
CA ARG A 263 18.19 -15.10 15.36
C ARG A 263 19.71 -15.12 15.34
N GLU A 264 20.33 -15.35 14.19
CA GLU A 264 21.79 -15.25 14.03
C GLU A 264 22.31 -13.83 14.23
N GLY A 265 21.61 -12.82 13.69
CA GLY A 265 21.97 -11.42 13.87
C GLY A 265 21.81 -10.93 15.31
N GLU A 266 20.82 -11.44 16.06
CA GLU A 266 20.64 -11.20 17.49
C GLU A 266 21.76 -11.88 18.29
N ARG A 267 22.07 -13.16 18.03
CA ARG A 267 23.19 -13.87 18.68
C ARG A 267 24.54 -13.19 18.45
N ARG A 268 24.83 -12.74 17.22
CA ARG A 268 26.08 -12.01 16.91
C ARG A 268 26.15 -10.69 17.67
N ARG A 269 25.03 -9.97 17.81
CA ARG A 269 24.95 -8.74 18.60
C ARG A 269 25.22 -8.98 20.08
N ASP A 270 24.61 -10.01 20.67
CA ASP A 270 24.85 -10.38 22.07
C ASP A 270 26.32 -10.75 22.33
N THR A 271 26.93 -11.54 21.43
CA THR A 271 28.37 -11.86 21.55
C THR A 271 29.29 -10.66 21.37
N SER A 272 28.87 -9.63 20.62
CA SER A 272 29.64 -8.38 20.47
C SER A 272 29.47 -7.42 21.64
N ILE A 273 28.37 -7.51 22.40
CA ILE A 273 28.18 -6.75 23.64
C ILE A 273 29.00 -7.37 24.78
N GLU A 274 29.10 -8.70 24.86
CA GLU A 274 29.98 -9.38 25.82
C GLU A 274 31.49 -9.14 25.55
N GLY A 275 31.86 -8.75 24.34
CA GLY A 275 33.25 -8.40 23.95
C GLY A 275 33.71 -7.01 24.40
N LEU A 276 32.82 -6.16 24.92
CA LEU A 276 33.17 -4.87 25.54
C LEU A 276 33.34 -5.06 27.05
N ALA A 277 34.49 -5.62 27.46
CA ALA A 277 34.89 -5.59 28.87
C ALA A 277 34.96 -4.12 29.35
N PRO A 278 34.53 -3.81 30.59
CA PRO A 278 34.63 -2.46 31.11
C PRO A 278 36.11 -2.08 31.18
N ALA A 279 36.46 -0.90 30.64
CA ALA A 279 37.80 -0.34 30.75
C ALA A 279 38.24 -0.41 32.23
N SER A 280 39.29 -1.18 32.49
CA SER A 280 39.86 -1.33 33.82
C SER A 280 40.25 0.05 34.36
N ASN A 281 39.67 0.42 35.50
CA ASN A 281 40.13 1.53 36.34
C ASN A 281 41.63 1.34 36.63
N LEU A 282 42.49 2.13 35.98
CA LEU A 282 43.84 2.38 36.46
C LEU A 282 43.76 3.55 37.43
N GLY A 283 43.62 3.20 38.72
CA GLY A 283 43.86 4.11 39.83
C GLY A 283 45.34 4.21 40.16
N ASP A 284 45.73 5.43 40.54
CA ASP A 284 46.82 5.83 41.43
C ASP A 284 48.26 5.38 41.13
N ALA A 285 49.03 6.34 40.60
CA ALA A 285 50.39 6.59 41.05
C ALA A 285 50.68 8.11 41.02
N ALA A 286 50.77 8.73 42.19
CA ALA A 286 51.32 10.07 42.40
C ALA A 286 52.82 9.99 42.77
N PRO A 287 53.50 11.10 43.10
CA PRO A 287 54.28 11.93 42.19
C PRO A 287 55.80 11.83 42.44
N HIS A 288 56.62 12.12 41.44
CA HIS A 288 58.02 12.48 41.66
C HIS A 288 58.41 13.71 40.83
N ALA A 289 58.67 14.79 41.55
CA ALA A 289 59.48 15.91 41.10
C ALA A 289 60.96 15.48 41.06
N LEU A 290 61.71 15.94 40.05
CA LEU A 290 63.08 16.46 40.19
C LEU A 290 63.46 17.24 38.91
N SER A 291 64.18 18.33 39.17
CA SER A 291 64.62 19.42 38.30
C SER A 291 65.64 19.07 37.22
N ALA A 292 65.55 19.75 36.07
CA ALA A 292 66.56 20.68 35.55
C ALA A 292 65.92 21.56 34.45
#